data_AF-A0A7J0C8L0-F1
#
_entry.id   AF-A0A7J0C8L0-F1
#
_cell.length_a   1.000
_cell.length_b   1.000
_cell.length_c   1.000
_cell.angle_alpha   90.00
_cell.angle_beta   90.00
_cell.angle_gamma   90.00
#
_symmetry.space_group_name_H-M   'P 1'
#
loop_
_entity.id
_entity.type
_entity.pdbx_description
1 polymer ?
#
loop_
_entity_poly.entity_id
_entity_poly.type
_entity_poly.pdbx_seq_one_letter_code
_entity_poly.pdbx_strand_id
1 'polypeptide(L)'
;MSIRGGPVRREETYARKPAEVGRALEDVPPPEPADPDSVDDDLLRLIFTSCHPVFSTQARIALTPRLLGGLGSEETARAFLASGATVAQRVVRAKRTLGRAGIPFEVLYGADRAARLR
;
A
#
# COMPACT_ATOMS: atom_id res chain seq x y z
N MET A 1 -29.08 34.05 29.66
CA MET A 1 -29.15 32.58 29.53
C MET A 1 -29.43 32.25 28.08
N SER A 2 -28.68 31.52 27.26
CA SER A 2 -27.30 31.02 27.25
C SER A 2 -27.06 30.58 25.79
N ILE A 3 -26.15 31.27 25.09
CA ILE A 3 -25.24 30.82 24.02
C ILE A 3 -25.47 29.53 23.18
N ARG A 4 -25.38 29.77 21.85
CA ARG A 4 -24.64 29.04 20.78
C ARG A 4 -25.33 27.92 19.98
N GLY A 5 -25.45 28.18 18.67
CA GLY A 5 -25.68 27.18 17.64
C GLY A 5 -24.43 26.35 17.28
N GLY A 6 -24.67 25.13 16.80
CA GLY A 6 -23.72 24.12 16.31
C GLY A 6 -24.32 22.71 16.56
N PRO A 7 -24.11 21.65 15.74
CA PRO A 7 -23.01 21.37 14.82
C PRO A 7 -23.44 20.75 13.44
N VAL A 8 -24.56 21.15 12.84
CA VAL A 8 -25.11 20.47 11.65
C VAL A 8 -24.25 20.64 10.38
N ARG A 9 -23.52 21.75 10.25
CA ARG A 9 -22.78 22.09 9.02
C ARG A 9 -21.58 21.16 8.73
N ARG A 10 -20.97 20.55 9.75
CA ARG A 10 -19.73 19.76 9.57
C ARG A 10 -20.00 18.38 8.96
N GLU A 11 -21.13 17.77 9.30
CA GLU A 11 -21.53 16.44 8.83
C GLU A 11 -21.96 16.48 7.37
N GLU A 12 -22.75 17.48 6.98
CA GLU A 12 -23.17 17.72 5.58
C GLU A 12 -21.97 18.03 4.67
N THR A 13 -20.97 18.77 5.15
CA THR A 13 -19.74 19.01 4.39
C THR A 13 -18.89 17.74 4.29
N TYR A 14 -18.90 16.88 5.31
CA TYR A 14 -18.17 15.61 5.30
C TYR A 14 -18.83 14.57 4.38
N ALA A 15 -20.16 14.57 4.28
CA ALA A 15 -20.90 13.71 3.36
C ALA A 15 -20.82 14.17 1.89
N ARG A 16 -20.64 15.48 1.64
CA ARG A 16 -20.49 16.02 0.29
C ARG A 16 -19.13 15.72 -0.36
N LYS A 17 -18.05 15.77 0.40
CA LYS A 17 -16.69 15.48 -0.10
C LYS A 17 -16.52 14.10 -0.75
N PRO A 18 -17.00 12.99 -0.18
CA PRO A 18 -16.88 11.67 -0.82
C PRO A 18 -17.76 11.53 -2.07
N ALA A 19 -18.92 12.19 -2.12
CA ALA A 19 -19.76 12.19 -3.33
C ALA A 19 -19.14 13.01 -4.47
N GLU A 20 -18.47 14.13 -4.16
CA GLU A 20 -17.71 14.92 -5.13
C GLU A 20 -16.50 14.16 -5.67
N VAL A 21 -15.77 13.45 -4.80
CA VAL A 21 -14.67 12.56 -5.24
C VAL A 21 -15.20 11.40 -6.07
N GLY A 22 -16.34 10.80 -5.71
CA GLY A 22 -16.98 9.74 -6.49
C GLY A 22 -17.32 10.18 -7.91
N ARG A 23 -17.94 11.35 -8.09
CA ARG A 23 -18.25 11.89 -9.43
C ARG A 23 -17.02 12.28 -10.24
N ALA A 24 -15.98 12.80 -9.58
CA ALA A 24 -14.72 13.09 -10.25
C ALA A 24 -14.03 11.81 -10.76
N LEU A 25 -14.28 10.66 -10.15
CA LEU A 25 -13.76 9.35 -10.59
C LEU A 25 -14.63 8.69 -11.67
N GLU A 26 -15.92 9.02 -11.76
CA GLU A 26 -16.83 8.52 -12.83
C GLU A 26 -16.48 9.09 -14.21
N ASP A 27 -15.96 10.32 -14.27
CA ASP A 27 -15.50 10.97 -15.51
C ASP A 27 -14.05 10.59 -15.90
N VAL A 28 -13.34 9.83 -15.06
CA VAL A 28 -12.03 9.29 -15.42
C VAL A 28 -12.27 8.07 -16.30
N PRO A 29 -11.86 8.09 -17.59
CA PRO A 29 -11.96 6.90 -18.42
C PRO A 29 -11.19 5.76 -17.73
N PRO A 30 -11.74 4.54 -17.72
CA PRO A 30 -11.05 3.41 -17.12
C PRO A 30 -9.65 3.31 -17.73
N PRO A 31 -8.61 3.05 -16.90
CA PRO A 31 -7.27 2.90 -17.43
C PRO A 31 -7.29 1.84 -18.54
N GLU A 32 -6.63 2.15 -19.66
CA GLU A 32 -6.46 1.14 -20.71
C GLU A 32 -5.79 -0.09 -20.08
N PRO A 33 -6.24 -1.31 -20.44
CA PRO A 33 -5.64 -2.52 -19.90
C PRO A 33 -4.15 -2.49 -20.22
N ALA A 34 -3.32 -2.45 -19.18
CA ALA A 34 -1.88 -2.49 -19.34
C ALA A 34 -1.51 -3.76 -20.10
N ASP A 35 -0.61 -3.64 -21.07
CA ASP A 35 -0.01 -4.80 -21.71
C ASP A 35 0.68 -5.63 -20.61
N PRO A 36 0.25 -6.88 -20.37
CA PRO A 36 0.83 -7.71 -19.31
C PRO A 36 2.34 -7.94 -19.51
N ASP A 37 2.83 -7.79 -20.74
CA ASP A 37 4.25 -7.89 -21.07
C ASP A 37 5.00 -6.55 -20.94
N SER A 38 4.30 -5.44 -20.67
CA SER A 38 4.91 -4.11 -20.51
C SER A 38 5.35 -3.79 -19.07
N VAL A 39 5.26 -4.74 -18.13
CA VAL A 39 5.72 -4.52 -16.76
C VAL A 39 7.25 -4.59 -16.71
N ASP A 40 7.88 -3.53 -16.21
CA ASP A 40 9.33 -3.49 -16.02
C ASP A 40 9.79 -4.60 -15.06
N ASP A 41 10.85 -5.33 -15.45
CA ASP A 41 11.51 -6.34 -14.65
C ASP A 41 11.90 -5.83 -13.26
N ASP A 42 12.31 -4.58 -13.11
CA ASP A 42 12.66 -4.00 -11.81
C ASP A 42 11.43 -3.83 -10.91
N LEU A 43 10.29 -3.49 -11.49
CA LEU A 43 9.02 -3.44 -10.77
C LEU A 43 8.58 -4.85 -10.35
N LEU A 44 8.73 -5.86 -11.22
CA LEU A 44 8.44 -7.26 -10.89
C LEU A 44 9.35 -7.79 -9.77
N ARG A 45 10.66 -7.50 -9.83
CA ARG A 45 11.61 -7.85 -8.76
C ARG A 45 11.18 -7.24 -7.43
N LEU A 46 10.74 -5.98 -7.45
CA LEU A 46 10.27 -5.27 -6.26
C LEU A 46 9.00 -5.90 -5.67
N ILE A 47 8.02 -6.22 -6.53
CA ILE A 47 6.78 -6.91 -6.15
C ILE A 47 7.11 -8.25 -5.48
N PHE A 48 7.87 -9.11 -6.16
CA PHE A 48 8.21 -10.45 -5.65
C PHE A 48 9.02 -10.40 -4.37
N THR A 49 9.94 -9.46 -4.24
CA THR A 49 10.69 -9.26 -3.00
C THR A 49 9.76 -8.84 -1.87
N SER A 50 8.85 -7.90 -2.10
CA SER A 50 7.91 -7.41 -1.08
C SER A 50 6.94 -8.49 -0.59
N CYS A 51 6.59 -9.46 -1.45
CA CYS A 51 5.70 -10.58 -1.14
C CYS A 51 6.42 -11.83 -0.58
N HIS A 52 7.73 -11.77 -0.35
CA HIS A 52 8.51 -12.96 0.00
C HIS A 52 8.03 -13.64 1.31
N PRO A 53 7.89 -14.98 1.37
CA PRO A 53 7.38 -15.70 2.54
C PRO A 53 8.27 -15.60 3.78
N VAL A 54 9.53 -15.16 3.63
CA VAL A 54 10.43 -14.88 4.77
C VAL A 54 9.92 -13.76 5.67
N PHE A 55 9.07 -12.89 5.13
CA PHE A 55 8.46 -11.81 5.89
C PHE A 55 7.20 -12.32 6.58
N SER A 56 6.91 -11.83 7.79
CA SER A 56 5.56 -11.96 8.35
C SER A 56 4.52 -11.31 7.43
N THR A 57 3.27 -11.76 7.49
CA THR A 57 2.16 -11.14 6.74
C THR A 57 2.10 -9.63 6.97
N GLN A 58 2.28 -9.20 8.22
CA GLN A 58 2.28 -7.78 8.59
C GLN A 58 3.43 -6.97 7.97
N ALA A 59 4.57 -7.61 7.70
CA ALA A 59 5.68 -6.97 7.01
C ALA A 59 5.44 -6.91 5.49
N ARG A 60 4.88 -7.96 4.88
CA ARG A 60 4.52 -7.96 3.45
C ARG A 60 3.54 -6.84 3.14
N ILE A 61 2.42 -6.79 3.86
CA ILE A 61 1.38 -5.78 3.62
C ILE A 61 1.87 -4.36 3.92
N ALA A 62 2.81 -4.15 4.86
CA ALA A 62 3.36 -2.83 5.15
C ALA A 62 4.38 -2.35 4.09
N LEU A 63 5.07 -3.27 3.40
CA LEU A 63 6.07 -2.94 2.39
C LEU A 63 5.44 -2.58 1.04
N THR A 64 4.38 -3.29 0.63
CA THR A 64 3.73 -3.09 -0.68
C THR A 64 3.31 -1.63 -0.95
N PRO A 65 2.50 -0.96 -0.10
CA PRO A 65 2.10 0.43 -0.35
C PRO A 65 3.28 1.41 -0.28
N ARG A 66 4.33 1.08 0.46
CA ARG A 66 5.52 1.92 0.57
C ARG A 66 6.43 1.84 -0.65
N LEU A 67 6.58 0.64 -1.21
CA LEU A 67 7.47 0.39 -2.34
C LEU A 67 6.79 0.61 -3.68
N LEU A 68 5.52 0.22 -3.80
CA LEU A 68 4.76 0.30 -5.05
C LEU A 68 3.84 1.52 -5.09
N GLY A 69 3.28 1.90 -3.94
CA GLY A 69 2.37 3.05 -3.83
C GLY A 69 3.07 4.37 -3.49
N GLY A 70 4.36 4.35 -3.16
CA GLY A 70 5.11 5.54 -2.76
C GLY A 70 4.73 6.12 -1.38
N LEU A 71 3.95 5.39 -0.57
CA LEU A 71 3.43 5.92 0.69
C LEU A 71 4.52 6.10 1.77
N GLY A 72 4.43 7.21 2.49
CA GLY A 72 5.14 7.50 3.73
C GLY A 72 4.76 6.56 4.88
N SER A 73 5.57 6.55 5.96
CA SER A 73 5.28 5.74 7.15
C SER A 73 3.95 6.12 7.80
N GLU A 74 3.62 7.41 7.85
CA GLU A 74 2.36 7.92 8.43
C GLU A 74 1.14 7.57 7.56
N GLU A 75 1.27 7.64 6.23
CA GLU A 75 0.21 7.25 5.30
C GLU A 75 -0.07 5.75 5.38
N THR A 76 1.00 4.95 5.41
CA THR A 76 0.92 3.50 5.62
C THR A 76 0.32 3.17 6.98
N ALA A 77 0.68 3.91 8.04
CA ALA A 77 0.13 3.73 9.38
C ALA A 77 -1.38 4.00 9.43
N ARG A 78 -1.84 5.06 8.75
CA ARG A 78 -3.29 5.34 8.60
C ARG A 78 -4.00 4.22 7.84
N ALA A 79 -3.41 3.70 6.77
CA ALA A 79 -3.99 2.60 5.98
C ALA A 79 -4.15 1.30 6.80
N PHE A 80 -3.26 1.04 7.75
CA PHE A 80 -3.27 -0.17 8.59
C PHE A 80 -3.80 0.04 10.02
N LEU A 81 -4.38 1.21 10.32
CA LEU A 81 -4.85 1.57 11.66
C LEU A 81 -3.80 1.31 12.76
N ALA A 82 -2.54 1.62 12.46
CA ALA A 82 -1.39 1.41 13.33
C ALA A 82 -0.69 2.74 13.64
N SER A 83 0.25 2.74 14.59
CA SER A 83 1.11 3.92 14.81
C SER A 83 2.24 4.00 13.78
N GLY A 84 2.66 5.22 13.43
CA GLY A 84 3.81 5.45 12.55
C GLY A 84 5.08 4.73 13.02
N ALA A 85 5.33 4.75 14.33
CA ALA A 85 6.44 4.03 14.95
C ALA A 85 6.35 2.50 14.73
N THR A 86 5.15 1.92 14.82
CA THR A 86 4.93 0.49 14.59
C THR A 86 5.23 0.14 13.13
N VAL A 87 4.74 0.93 12.18
CA VAL A 87 5.02 0.74 10.75
C VAL A 87 6.51 0.90 10.44
N ALA A 88 7.15 1.94 10.96
CA ALA A 88 8.58 2.17 10.77
C ALA A 88 9.41 0.98 11.29
N GLN A 89 9.11 0.46 12.49
CA GLN A 89 9.77 -0.72 13.01
C GLN A 89 9.53 -1.96 12.16
N ARG A 90 8.31 -2.17 11.63
CA ARG A 90 8.01 -3.29 10.72
C ARG A 90 8.89 -3.22 9.48
N VAL A 91 9.00 -2.04 8.85
CA VAL A 91 9.85 -1.82 7.67
C VAL A 91 11.33 -2.07 7.98
N VAL A 92 11.84 -1.56 9.09
CA VAL A 92 13.24 -1.78 9.50
C VAL A 92 13.52 -3.27 9.74
N ARG A 93 12.62 -3.98 10.42
CA ARG A 93 12.75 -5.43 10.64
C ARG A 93 12.71 -6.19 9.31
N ALA A 94 11.81 -5.84 8.40
CA ALA A 94 11.72 -6.48 7.10
C ALA A 94 13.02 -6.30 6.28
N LYS A 95 13.59 -5.08 6.25
CA LYS A 95 14.89 -4.82 5.61
C LYS A 95 16.02 -5.67 6.22
N ARG A 96 16.04 -5.81 7.55
CA ARG A 96 17.01 -6.70 8.23
C ARG A 96 16.80 -8.17 7.88
N THR A 97 15.55 -8.63 7.80
CA THR A 97 15.22 -9.99 7.37
C THR A 97 15.72 -10.24 5.95
N LEU A 98 15.52 -9.29 5.03
CA LEU A 98 16.00 -9.39 3.66
C LEU A 98 17.53 -9.54 3.62
N GLY A 99 18.26 -8.68 4.33
CA GLY A 99 19.72 -8.73 4.39
C GLY A 99 20.28 -10.01 5.01
N ARG A 100 19.57 -10.61 5.99
CA ARG A 100 19.97 -11.89 6.60
C ARG A 100 19.66 -13.09 5.73
N ALA A 101 18.57 -13.04 4.99
CA ALA A 101 18.11 -14.17 4.18
C ALA A 101 18.88 -14.30 2.85
N GLY A 102 19.65 -13.28 2.45
CA GLY A 102 20.45 -13.32 1.22
C GLY A 102 19.61 -13.58 -0.03
N ILE A 103 18.36 -13.09 -0.05
CA ILE A 103 17.41 -13.40 -1.11
C ILE A 103 17.87 -12.72 -2.42
N PRO A 104 18.01 -13.49 -3.53
CA PRO A 104 18.31 -12.91 -4.83
C PRO A 104 17.23 -11.92 -5.27
N PHE A 105 17.66 -10.75 -5.76
CA PHE A 105 16.78 -9.75 -6.35
C PHE A 105 16.60 -10.04 -7.84
N GLU A 106 15.78 -11.04 -8.14
CA GLU A 106 15.54 -11.53 -9.50
C GLU A 106 14.05 -11.74 -9.79
N VAL A 107 13.69 -11.68 -11.08
CA VAL A 107 12.34 -12.01 -11.55
C VAL A 107 12.21 -13.53 -11.51
N LEU A 108 11.16 -14.02 -10.85
CA LEU A 108 10.90 -15.45 -10.78
C LEU A 108 9.82 -15.87 -11.77
N TYR A 109 10.02 -17.05 -12.34
CA TYR A 109 9.06 -17.72 -13.22
C TYR A 109 8.52 -18.99 -12.56
N GLY A 110 7.41 -19.51 -13.07
CA GLY A 110 6.89 -20.84 -12.71
C GLY A 110 6.55 -21.05 -11.22
N ALA A 111 7.00 -22.17 -10.65
CA ALA A 111 6.63 -22.60 -9.29
C ALA A 111 7.14 -21.67 -8.19
N ASP A 112 8.30 -21.03 -8.39
CA ASP A 112 8.87 -20.09 -7.43
C ASP A 112 8.05 -18.80 -7.35
N ARG A 113 7.46 -18.37 -8.47
CA ARG A 113 6.47 -17.27 -8.49
C ARG A 113 5.25 -17.64 -7.65
N ALA A 114 4.71 -18.85 -7.81
CA ALA A 114 3.56 -19.30 -7.05
C ALA A 114 3.86 -19.33 -5.54
N ALA A 115 5.05 -19.81 -5.13
CA ALA A 115 5.43 -19.82 -3.71
C ALA A 115 5.49 -18.43 -3.07
N ARG A 116 5.79 -17.36 -3.85
CA ARG A 116 5.84 -15.98 -3.37
C ARG A 116 4.50 -15.25 -3.38
N LEU A 117 3.47 -15.74 -4.09
CA LEU A 117 2.18 -15.05 -4.29
C LEU A 117 0.97 -15.75 -3.64
N ARG A 118 1.22 -16.68 -2.69
CA ARG A 118 0.16 -17.38 -1.96
C ARG A 118 -0.45 -16.56 -0.82
#